data_AF-A0A2T1CKS9-F1
#
_entry.id   AF-A0A2T1CKS9-F1
#
_cell.length_a   1.000
_cell.length_b   1.000
_cell.length_c   1.000
_cell.angle_alpha   90.00
_cell.angle_beta   90.00
_cell.angle_gamma   90.00
#
_symmetry.space_group_name_H-M   'P 1'
#
loop_
_entity.id
_entity.type
_entity.pdbx_description
1 polymer ?
#
loop_
_entity_poly.entity_id
_entity_poly.type
_entity_poly.pdbx_seq_one_letter_code
_entity_poly.pdbx_strand_id
1 'polypeptide(L)'
;MTRNPGDKFSSALKVNLKNGRFSYKGFLDESNDVQIYRFKMQNRSNFDLSLGQVSGNAELTLFDRKGKVVGRSDETDGKPEFIRQRLKAGVYFLRVSRISGEFQYRFKSKVVELAGVNFRQSLQVKTTQTTSSVNTKPLRYSGSLGGSESSDSAFYQFSLTDRSTFLGLLEGLNANTDIELYDSKRTLITVANGSRLSSGLLNQVLEAGSYFLKIKVKGGSTNYKLKLGFNSIANGLLNISDPTRLISLGSSAAFSDQFPGAIGSRTLDDVYKVNLDTPSSLNLVLDGLQADANLQLLGSDGAVLASSSNTGTAQDLISQNLKAGTYFIRVLPGEGGLPTRYNLNVSLGALKLFGLSENNTLLAFNPDQPASAVDIAVTGLATEETLRSIDFRPATGDLYGLSSANQLYTIDLKTGAAKAVGSALDPALTGTALGLDFNPTVDRLRLVSDAKENLRLVPTNGTLAGTDTVLSYASGDVNAGKTPSITAVAYTNNFAGTPTTTLFGIDSTLGTLVRIGSLNGSPTSPNTGQLFTVGSLGATFAPGAGFDIFTDRSLTNTAYALSGSTLYSINLTTGAATSLGAVDVTKPAMMMTSGMMASESMASSPSTMPTSTESTDSSVTDTPSSSPAPLTLIGLAARV
;
A
#
# COMPACT_ATOMS: atom_id res chain seq x y z
N MET A 1 -50.99 44.96 -41.34
CA MET A 1 -50.37 44.85 -40.00
C MET A 1 -49.72 43.48 -39.86
N THR A 2 -48.46 43.34 -40.28
CA THR A 2 -47.63 42.17 -39.99
C THR A 2 -47.30 42.16 -38.50
N ARG A 3 -47.54 41.05 -37.79
CA ARG A 3 -47.17 40.93 -36.36
C ARG A 3 -45.66 40.68 -36.26
N ASN A 4 -44.90 41.62 -35.70
CA ASN A 4 -43.51 41.38 -35.36
C ASN A 4 -43.43 40.31 -34.25
N PRO A 5 -42.75 39.17 -34.47
CA PRO A 5 -42.71 38.10 -33.47
C PRO A 5 -41.98 38.55 -32.20
N GLY A 6 -42.65 38.44 -31.05
CA GLY A 6 -42.08 38.86 -29.76
C GLY A 6 -42.37 40.32 -29.37
N ASP A 7 -43.37 40.95 -29.99
CA ASP A 7 -43.97 42.23 -29.55
C ASP A 7 -44.57 42.18 -28.13
N LYS A 8 -44.97 41.00 -27.65
CA LYS A 8 -45.81 40.80 -26.46
C LYS A 8 -45.31 39.62 -25.62
N PHE A 9 -45.65 39.59 -24.33
CA PHE A 9 -45.30 38.48 -23.43
C PHE A 9 -45.80 37.10 -23.92
N SER A 10 -46.89 37.06 -24.68
CA SER A 10 -47.44 35.85 -25.30
C SER A 10 -46.73 35.42 -26.59
N SER A 11 -46.07 36.33 -27.30
CA SER A 11 -45.28 36.07 -28.53
C SER A 11 -43.76 36.00 -28.26
N ALA A 12 -43.33 36.26 -27.02
CA ALA A 12 -41.94 36.49 -26.62
C ALA A 12 -40.93 35.42 -27.07
N LEU A 13 -39.82 35.87 -27.66
CA LEU A 13 -38.80 35.03 -28.28
C LEU A 13 -38.06 34.16 -27.24
N LYS A 14 -38.07 32.84 -27.43
CA LYS A 14 -37.47 31.88 -26.48
C LYS A 14 -35.94 31.91 -26.54
N VAL A 15 -35.29 32.37 -25.46
CA VAL A 15 -33.84 32.34 -25.30
C VAL A 15 -33.44 31.20 -24.36
N ASN A 16 -32.52 30.35 -24.82
CA ASN A 16 -31.98 29.24 -24.03
C ASN A 16 -30.59 29.63 -23.48
N LEU A 17 -30.40 29.51 -22.16
CA LEU A 17 -29.09 29.61 -21.54
C LEU A 17 -28.23 28.41 -21.97
N LYS A 18 -27.04 28.67 -22.54
CA LYS A 18 -25.99 27.67 -22.78
C LYS A 18 -24.80 28.00 -21.88
N ASN A 19 -24.38 27.06 -21.03
CA ASN A 19 -23.25 27.23 -20.10
C ASN A 19 -23.34 28.53 -19.26
N GLY A 20 -24.53 28.82 -18.72
CA GLY A 20 -24.76 30.03 -17.92
C GLY A 20 -24.74 31.35 -18.71
N ARG A 21 -24.83 31.33 -20.05
CA ARG A 21 -24.81 32.55 -20.88
C ARG A 21 -25.83 32.48 -22.01
N PHE A 22 -26.24 33.66 -22.49
CA PHE A 22 -26.79 33.82 -23.83
C PHE A 22 -26.26 35.11 -24.47
N SER A 23 -26.33 35.17 -25.79
CA SER A 23 -25.97 36.33 -26.61
C SER A 23 -26.97 36.36 -27.75
N TYR A 24 -27.68 37.47 -27.93
CA TYR A 24 -28.67 37.65 -29.00
C TYR A 24 -28.34 38.93 -29.77
N LYS A 25 -28.63 38.98 -31.07
CA LYS A 25 -28.60 40.21 -31.88
C LYS A 25 -30.01 40.54 -32.35
N GLY A 26 -30.44 41.78 -32.19
CA GLY A 26 -31.73 42.26 -32.68
C GLY A 26 -31.61 43.63 -33.34
N PHE A 27 -32.74 44.09 -33.86
CA PHE A 27 -32.92 45.41 -34.45
C PHE A 27 -34.27 45.97 -33.99
N LEU A 28 -34.30 47.27 -33.68
CA LEU A 28 -35.52 48.04 -33.43
C LEU A 28 -35.49 49.31 -34.30
N ASP A 29 -36.66 49.67 -34.82
CA ASP A 29 -36.88 50.78 -35.74
C ASP A 29 -38.22 51.46 -35.43
N GLU A 30 -38.75 52.28 -36.34
CA GLU A 30 -39.99 53.04 -36.11
C GLU A 30 -41.26 52.19 -36.31
N SER A 31 -41.13 51.03 -36.94
CA SER A 31 -42.19 50.00 -37.08
C SER A 31 -42.09 48.88 -36.04
N ASN A 32 -40.95 48.79 -35.34
CA ASN A 32 -40.64 47.75 -34.37
C ASN A 32 -39.90 48.35 -33.16
N ASP A 33 -40.65 48.93 -32.22
CA ASP A 33 -40.12 49.66 -31.06
C ASP A 33 -39.84 48.76 -29.84
N VAL A 34 -40.47 47.59 -29.74
CA VAL A 34 -40.34 46.68 -28.58
C VAL A 34 -40.07 45.23 -28.99
N GLN A 35 -39.09 44.61 -28.32
CA GLN A 35 -38.83 43.18 -28.42
C GLN A 35 -38.74 42.51 -27.04
N ILE A 36 -39.55 41.48 -26.82
CA ILE A 36 -39.62 40.71 -25.58
C ILE A 36 -39.05 39.30 -25.79
N TYR A 37 -38.18 38.91 -24.87
CA TYR A 37 -37.50 37.63 -24.80
C TYR A 37 -37.91 36.85 -23.57
N ARG A 38 -38.04 35.53 -23.67
CA ARG A 38 -38.43 34.63 -22.57
C ARG A 38 -37.34 33.61 -22.28
N PHE A 39 -36.90 33.51 -21.02
CA PHE A 39 -35.92 32.52 -20.57
C PHE A 39 -36.35 31.83 -19.26
N LYS A 40 -35.68 30.74 -18.90
CA LYS A 40 -35.92 29.99 -17.66
C LYS A 40 -34.63 29.86 -16.86
N MET A 41 -34.67 30.26 -15.59
CA MET A 41 -33.65 29.93 -14.59
C MET A 41 -33.94 28.55 -14.01
N GLN A 42 -32.93 27.69 -13.96
CA GLN A 42 -33.05 26.34 -13.38
C GLN A 42 -32.86 26.38 -11.87
N ASN A 43 -31.80 27.04 -11.38
CA ASN A 43 -31.53 27.24 -9.97
C ASN A 43 -31.65 28.73 -9.57
N ARG A 44 -31.43 29.02 -8.28
CA ARG A 44 -31.23 30.40 -7.79
C ARG A 44 -29.88 30.90 -8.31
N SER A 45 -29.82 32.11 -8.87
CA SER A 45 -28.62 32.61 -9.55
C SER A 45 -28.43 34.11 -9.41
N ASN A 46 -27.18 34.58 -9.47
CA ASN A 46 -26.89 35.94 -9.91
C ASN A 46 -27.09 35.98 -11.44
N PHE A 47 -27.86 36.96 -11.92
CA PHE A 47 -28.08 37.27 -13.33
C PHE A 47 -27.47 38.62 -13.64
N ASP A 48 -26.33 38.62 -14.32
CA ASP A 48 -25.76 39.80 -14.96
C ASP A 48 -26.25 39.83 -16.43
N LEU A 49 -26.72 40.99 -16.89
CA LEU A 49 -27.06 41.28 -18.28
C LEU A 49 -26.38 42.59 -18.67
N SER A 50 -25.77 42.62 -19.86
CA SER A 50 -25.21 43.83 -20.47
C SER A 50 -25.64 43.93 -21.94
N LEU A 51 -26.24 45.04 -22.32
CA LEU A 51 -26.40 45.49 -23.70
C LEU A 51 -25.11 46.25 -24.11
N GLY A 52 -24.78 46.35 -25.40
CA GLY A 52 -23.49 46.93 -25.77
C GLY A 52 -23.22 47.10 -27.26
N GLN A 53 -22.57 48.24 -27.56
CA GLN A 53 -22.52 48.94 -28.84
C GLN A 53 -23.91 49.26 -29.41
N VAL A 54 -24.13 50.56 -29.64
CA VAL A 54 -25.44 51.13 -29.94
C VAL A 54 -25.29 52.30 -30.91
N SER A 55 -26.19 52.38 -31.90
CA SER A 55 -26.36 53.50 -32.84
C SER A 55 -27.57 54.39 -32.51
N GLY A 56 -28.01 54.36 -31.25
CA GLY A 56 -29.25 54.94 -30.74
C GLY A 56 -29.37 54.72 -29.23
N ASN A 57 -30.60 54.62 -28.70
CA ASN A 57 -30.86 54.36 -27.27
C ASN A 57 -32.04 53.38 -27.07
N ALA A 58 -31.98 52.50 -26.06
CA ALA A 58 -33.11 51.67 -25.62
C ALA A 58 -33.06 51.30 -24.13
N GLU A 59 -34.25 51.15 -23.53
CA GLU A 59 -34.43 50.67 -22.17
C GLU A 59 -34.39 49.13 -22.08
N LEU A 60 -33.82 48.61 -20.99
CA LEU A 60 -33.98 47.22 -20.56
C LEU A 60 -34.94 47.11 -19.38
N THR A 61 -35.94 46.22 -19.47
CA THR A 61 -36.82 45.88 -18.34
C THR A 61 -36.92 44.37 -18.16
N LEU A 62 -36.63 43.87 -16.96
CA LEU A 62 -36.73 42.46 -16.60
C LEU A 62 -37.97 42.20 -15.73
N PHE A 63 -38.80 41.26 -16.17
CA PHE A 63 -40.05 40.87 -15.52
C PHE A 63 -40.02 39.40 -15.06
N ASP A 64 -40.73 39.09 -13.98
CA ASP A 64 -41.03 37.71 -13.57
C ASP A 64 -42.20 37.08 -14.36
N ARG A 65 -42.55 35.82 -14.07
CA ARG A 65 -43.67 35.11 -14.72
C ARG A 65 -45.03 35.81 -14.52
N LYS A 66 -45.21 36.65 -13.51
CA LYS A 66 -46.44 37.39 -13.24
C LYS A 66 -46.47 38.77 -13.91
N GLY A 67 -45.41 39.16 -14.63
CA GLY A 67 -45.28 40.50 -15.21
C GLY A 67 -44.86 41.57 -14.19
N LYS A 68 -44.37 41.20 -13.00
CA LYS A 68 -43.79 42.17 -12.06
C LYS A 68 -42.36 42.50 -12.50
N VAL A 69 -42.02 43.80 -12.54
CA VAL A 69 -40.63 44.26 -12.74
C VAL A 69 -39.75 43.76 -11.58
N VAL A 70 -38.64 43.12 -11.92
CA VAL A 70 -37.62 42.61 -10.99
C VAL A 70 -36.21 43.12 -11.31
N GLY A 71 -36.08 43.99 -12.32
CA GLY A 71 -34.86 44.73 -12.67
C GLY A 71 -35.15 45.67 -13.84
N ARG A 72 -34.43 46.79 -13.92
CA ARG A 72 -34.52 47.79 -15.00
C ARG A 72 -33.13 48.42 -15.20
N SER A 73 -32.88 48.99 -16.38
CA SER A 73 -31.69 49.80 -16.66
C SER A 73 -32.14 51.12 -17.27
N ASP A 74 -32.00 52.20 -16.52
CA ASP A 74 -32.48 53.55 -16.85
C ASP A 74 -31.29 54.48 -17.17
N GLU A 75 -30.26 53.95 -17.85
CA GLU A 75 -29.07 54.70 -18.26
C GLU A 75 -29.36 55.62 -19.45
N THR A 76 -28.67 56.76 -19.50
CA THR A 76 -28.88 57.80 -20.52
C THR A 76 -28.00 57.62 -21.75
N ASP A 77 -28.57 57.87 -22.93
CA ASP A 77 -27.98 57.99 -24.28
C ASP A 77 -26.54 57.47 -24.49
N GLY A 78 -26.41 56.37 -25.23
CA GLY A 78 -25.13 55.85 -25.74
C GLY A 78 -24.27 55.06 -24.75
N LYS A 79 -24.67 54.97 -23.47
CA LYS A 79 -24.01 54.13 -22.47
C LYS A 79 -24.46 52.66 -22.58
N PRO A 80 -23.57 51.68 -22.33
CA PRO A 80 -23.96 50.28 -22.18
C PRO A 80 -24.91 50.06 -20.99
N GLU A 81 -26.03 49.40 -21.25
CA GLU A 81 -27.15 49.22 -20.33
C GLU A 81 -26.99 47.91 -19.53
N PHE A 82 -27.26 47.92 -18.21
CA PHE A 82 -26.96 46.81 -17.31
C PHE A 82 -28.12 46.45 -16.37
N ILE A 83 -28.42 45.15 -16.25
CA ILE A 83 -29.25 44.61 -15.16
C ILE A 83 -28.43 43.59 -14.38
N ARG A 84 -28.35 43.74 -13.05
CA ARG A 84 -27.70 42.78 -12.14
C ARG A 84 -28.68 42.39 -11.04
N GLN A 85 -29.14 41.14 -11.00
CA GLN A 85 -30.19 40.71 -10.08
C GLN A 85 -30.00 39.29 -9.53
N ARG A 86 -30.29 39.09 -8.23
CA ARG A 86 -30.43 37.76 -7.62
C ARG A 86 -31.80 37.18 -7.97
N LEU A 87 -31.85 36.23 -8.91
CA LEU A 87 -33.07 35.55 -9.36
C LEU A 87 -33.26 34.18 -8.69
N LYS A 88 -34.51 33.72 -8.63
CA LYS A 88 -34.88 32.36 -8.17
C LYS A 88 -35.03 31.44 -9.38
N ALA A 89 -35.14 30.12 -9.15
CA ALA A 89 -35.61 29.20 -10.17
C ALA A 89 -37.00 29.65 -10.68
N GLY A 90 -37.19 29.77 -12.00
CA GLY A 90 -38.40 30.40 -12.54
C GLY A 90 -38.33 30.75 -14.02
N VAL A 91 -39.42 31.33 -14.53
CA VAL A 91 -39.50 31.88 -15.89
C VAL A 91 -39.47 33.41 -15.78
N TYR A 92 -38.66 34.03 -16.64
CA TYR A 92 -38.45 35.48 -16.68
C TYR A 92 -38.57 35.99 -18.12
N PHE A 93 -38.90 37.26 -18.25
CA PHE A 93 -39.03 37.96 -19.52
C PHE A 93 -38.17 39.22 -19.54
N LEU A 94 -37.34 39.39 -20.56
CA LEU A 94 -36.57 40.60 -20.82
C LEU A 94 -37.24 41.38 -21.95
N ARG A 95 -37.66 42.61 -21.68
CA ARG A 95 -38.06 43.60 -22.69
C ARG A 95 -36.85 44.47 -23.05
N VAL A 96 -36.67 44.69 -24.35
CA VAL A 96 -35.84 45.76 -24.91
C VAL A 96 -36.80 46.72 -25.61
N SER A 97 -36.73 48.02 -25.28
CA SER A 97 -37.64 49.05 -25.80
C SER A 97 -36.87 50.25 -26.33
N ARG A 98 -36.98 50.51 -27.65
CA ARG A 98 -36.37 51.65 -28.34
C ARG A 98 -36.77 52.96 -27.70
N ILE A 99 -35.81 53.86 -27.51
CA ILE A 99 -36.03 55.26 -27.11
C ILE A 99 -35.84 56.18 -28.32
N SER A 100 -34.75 56.01 -29.09
CA SER A 100 -34.44 56.86 -30.24
C SER A 100 -33.46 56.20 -31.22
N GLY A 101 -33.46 56.69 -32.48
CA GLY A 101 -32.57 56.24 -33.56
C GLY A 101 -32.92 54.86 -34.13
N GLU A 102 -32.20 54.42 -35.17
CA GLU A 102 -32.21 53.00 -35.58
C GLU A 102 -31.27 52.20 -34.69
N PHE A 103 -31.80 51.13 -34.09
CA PHE A 103 -31.19 50.48 -32.94
C PHE A 103 -30.82 49.03 -33.27
N GLN A 104 -29.65 48.81 -33.85
CA GLN A 104 -29.01 47.50 -33.85
C GLN A 104 -28.36 47.24 -32.49
N TYR A 105 -28.56 46.04 -31.93
CA TYR A 105 -28.09 45.75 -30.58
C TYR A 105 -27.63 44.31 -30.36
N ARG A 106 -26.85 44.13 -29.30
CA ARG A 106 -26.48 42.83 -28.77
C ARG A 106 -26.44 42.83 -27.25
N PHE A 107 -27.40 42.15 -26.60
CA PHE A 107 -27.23 41.81 -25.18
C PHE A 107 -26.46 40.50 -25.00
N LYS A 108 -25.69 40.45 -23.91
CA LYS A 108 -24.99 39.28 -23.40
C LYS A 108 -25.41 39.08 -21.95
N SER A 109 -25.71 37.85 -21.55
CA SER A 109 -25.92 37.51 -20.14
C SER A 109 -24.81 36.63 -19.58
N LYS A 110 -24.61 36.74 -18.27
CA LYS A 110 -23.76 35.88 -17.45
C LYS A 110 -24.56 35.51 -16.21
N VAL A 111 -24.80 34.22 -16.07
CA VAL A 111 -25.55 33.61 -14.98
C VAL A 111 -24.60 32.78 -14.15
N VAL A 112 -24.57 33.05 -12.84
CA VAL A 112 -23.80 32.28 -11.86
C VAL A 112 -24.79 31.68 -10.87
N GLU A 113 -24.94 30.36 -10.90
CA GLU A 113 -25.81 29.65 -9.97
C GLU A 113 -25.26 29.75 -8.55
N LEU A 114 -26.15 29.94 -7.58
CA LEU A 114 -25.83 30.07 -6.17
C LEU A 114 -26.12 28.76 -5.45
N ALA A 115 -25.30 28.44 -4.45
CA ALA A 115 -25.56 27.32 -3.56
C ALA A 115 -26.89 27.47 -2.80
N GLY A 116 -27.42 26.34 -2.32
CA GLY A 116 -28.58 26.33 -1.45
C GLY A 116 -28.29 26.94 -0.08
N VAL A 117 -29.34 27.38 0.61
CA VAL A 117 -29.25 27.94 1.98
C VAL A 117 -29.83 27.01 3.05
N ASN A 118 -30.26 25.80 2.65
CA ASN A 118 -30.65 24.68 3.51
C ASN A 118 -30.81 23.40 2.66
N PHE A 119 -30.94 22.23 3.31
CA PHE A 119 -31.14 20.92 2.66
C PHE A 119 -32.40 20.79 1.78
N ARG A 120 -33.40 21.70 1.86
CA ARG A 120 -34.56 21.69 0.95
C ARG A 120 -34.35 22.53 -0.31
N GLN A 121 -33.25 23.30 -0.35
CA GLN A 121 -32.93 24.27 -1.39
C GLN A 121 -31.50 24.08 -1.92
N SER A 122 -30.89 22.92 -1.63
CA SER A 122 -29.55 22.53 -2.05
C SER A 122 -29.38 22.58 -3.57
N LEU A 123 -28.24 23.11 -4.03
CA LEU A 123 -27.91 23.14 -5.44
C LEU A 123 -27.63 21.72 -5.94
N GLN A 124 -28.36 21.29 -6.97
CA GLN A 124 -28.17 19.96 -7.57
C GLN A 124 -26.84 19.90 -8.32
N VAL A 125 -25.97 19.01 -7.87
CA VAL A 125 -24.70 18.69 -8.53
C VAL A 125 -24.98 17.63 -9.58
N LYS A 126 -24.73 17.95 -10.86
CA LYS A 126 -24.88 16.97 -11.94
C LYS A 126 -23.70 15.99 -11.89
N THR A 127 -23.89 14.87 -11.20
CA THR A 127 -22.94 13.76 -11.17
C THR A 127 -22.75 13.17 -12.57
N THR A 128 -21.51 13.24 -13.06
CA THR A 128 -21.04 12.40 -14.17
C THR A 128 -20.13 11.35 -13.53
N GLN A 129 -20.67 10.15 -13.31
CA GLN A 129 -19.89 8.96 -12.99
C GLN A 129 -19.38 8.37 -14.31
N THR A 130 -18.13 7.91 -14.31
CA THR A 130 -17.49 7.25 -15.47
C THR A 130 -17.03 5.85 -15.07
N THR A 131 -17.25 4.88 -15.96
CA THR A 131 -16.78 3.49 -15.81
C THR A 131 -15.32 3.31 -16.26
N SER A 132 -14.72 4.35 -16.85
CA SER A 132 -13.33 4.36 -17.31
C SER A 132 -12.75 5.76 -17.19
N SER A 133 -11.57 5.87 -16.59
CA SER A 133 -10.86 7.10 -16.20
C SER A 133 -11.60 7.99 -15.17
N VAL A 134 -10.80 8.71 -14.38
CA VAL A 134 -11.25 9.80 -13.50
C VAL A 134 -12.00 10.84 -14.31
N ASN A 135 -13.02 11.47 -13.73
CA ASN A 135 -13.71 12.60 -14.32
C ASN A 135 -12.72 13.77 -14.55
N THR A 136 -12.13 13.83 -15.75
CA THR A 136 -10.99 14.69 -16.15
C THR A 136 -11.24 16.19 -16.03
N LYS A 137 -12.48 16.58 -15.69
CA LYS A 137 -12.90 17.95 -15.44
C LYS A 137 -13.77 17.99 -14.18
N PRO A 138 -13.16 17.93 -12.96
CA PRO A 138 -13.91 17.90 -11.70
C PRO A 138 -14.88 19.09 -11.63
N LEU A 139 -16.07 18.86 -11.07
CA LEU A 139 -17.13 19.85 -11.06
C LEU A 139 -16.73 21.01 -10.15
N ARG A 140 -16.75 22.23 -10.69
CA ARG A 140 -16.26 23.44 -10.02
C ARG A 140 -17.42 24.37 -9.73
N TYR A 141 -17.64 24.64 -8.45
CA TYR A 141 -18.56 25.66 -7.94
C TYR A 141 -17.77 26.70 -7.16
N SER A 142 -18.34 27.89 -6.99
CA SER A 142 -17.76 28.93 -6.14
C SER A 142 -18.85 29.79 -5.53
N GLY A 143 -18.55 30.37 -4.37
CA GLY A 143 -19.48 31.22 -3.65
C GLY A 143 -18.79 32.00 -2.53
N SER A 144 -19.60 32.66 -1.71
CA SER A 144 -19.18 33.30 -0.46
C SER A 144 -20.15 32.93 0.66
N LEU A 145 -19.65 32.94 1.90
CA LEU A 145 -20.41 32.68 3.13
C LEU A 145 -20.10 33.74 4.18
N GLY A 146 -21.05 33.98 5.09
CA GLY A 146 -20.97 34.96 6.16
C GLY A 146 -20.98 36.42 5.69
N GLY A 147 -21.15 37.34 6.63
CA GLY A 147 -21.45 38.76 6.37
C GLY A 147 -22.95 39.04 6.16
N SER A 148 -23.35 40.31 6.24
CA SER A 148 -24.76 40.74 6.39
C SER A 148 -25.73 40.29 5.29
N GLU A 149 -25.25 40.04 4.07
CA GLU A 149 -26.06 39.77 2.86
C GLU A 149 -25.90 38.34 2.32
N SER A 150 -25.49 37.43 3.19
CA SER A 150 -24.90 36.13 2.88
C SER A 150 -25.25 35.11 3.98
N SER A 151 -25.23 33.82 3.65
CA SER A 151 -25.52 32.76 4.62
C SER A 151 -24.22 32.19 5.20
N ASP A 152 -24.22 31.77 6.46
CA ASP A 152 -23.09 31.05 7.05
C ASP A 152 -22.94 29.62 6.52
N SER A 153 -23.86 29.14 5.67
CA SER A 153 -23.75 27.81 5.05
C SER A 153 -24.25 27.73 3.61
N ALA A 154 -23.53 26.99 2.78
CA ALA A 154 -23.89 26.63 1.41
C ALA A 154 -24.20 25.14 1.31
N PHE A 155 -25.32 24.81 0.67
CA PHE A 155 -25.85 23.45 0.57
C PHE A 155 -25.87 22.97 -0.88
N TYR A 156 -25.37 21.75 -1.08
CA TYR A 156 -25.35 21.02 -2.34
C TYR A 156 -25.97 19.63 -2.13
N GLN A 157 -26.49 19.03 -3.20
CA GLN A 157 -26.97 17.64 -3.20
C GLN A 157 -26.40 16.92 -4.42
N PHE A 158 -26.07 15.64 -4.26
CA PHE A 158 -25.68 14.76 -5.35
C PHE A 158 -26.32 13.37 -5.18
N SER A 159 -26.34 12.60 -6.28
CA SER A 159 -26.79 11.22 -6.28
C SER A 159 -25.80 10.34 -7.05
N LEU A 160 -25.48 9.20 -6.47
CA LEU A 160 -24.64 8.14 -7.02
C LEU A 160 -25.56 7.00 -7.49
N THR A 161 -25.27 6.44 -8.66
CA THR A 161 -25.96 5.23 -9.17
C THR A 161 -25.24 3.96 -8.73
N ASP A 162 -23.94 4.06 -8.54
CA ASP A 162 -23.07 2.95 -8.17
C ASP A 162 -22.32 3.30 -6.87
N ARG A 163 -21.85 2.29 -6.15
CA ARG A 163 -20.82 2.47 -5.12
C ARG A 163 -19.64 3.26 -5.71
N SER A 164 -19.24 4.37 -5.11
CA SER A 164 -18.32 5.33 -5.72
C SER A 164 -17.32 5.90 -4.72
N THR A 165 -16.15 6.33 -5.21
CA THR A 165 -15.29 7.26 -4.46
C THR A 165 -15.85 8.67 -4.57
N PHE A 166 -15.89 9.38 -3.43
CA PHE A 166 -16.27 10.78 -3.32
C PHE A 166 -15.09 11.64 -2.90
N LEU A 167 -14.85 12.71 -3.65
CA LEU A 167 -13.85 13.72 -3.33
C LEU A 167 -14.51 15.11 -3.25
N GLY A 168 -14.52 15.69 -2.06
CA GLY A 168 -14.93 17.08 -1.82
C GLY A 168 -13.72 17.92 -1.39
N LEU A 169 -13.30 18.87 -2.22
CA LEU A 169 -12.16 19.75 -1.95
C LEU A 169 -12.57 21.22 -1.96
N LEU A 170 -12.25 21.94 -0.88
CA LEU A 170 -12.65 23.31 -0.60
C LEU A 170 -11.44 24.25 -0.56
N GLU A 171 -11.35 25.21 -1.48
CA GLU A 171 -10.19 26.08 -1.68
C GLU A 171 -10.52 27.58 -1.63
N GLY A 172 -9.49 28.43 -1.49
CA GLY A 172 -9.61 29.89 -1.63
C GLY A 172 -10.37 30.55 -0.47
N LEU A 173 -10.17 30.02 0.74
CA LEU A 173 -10.85 30.41 1.97
C LEU A 173 -10.23 31.68 2.59
N ASN A 174 -11.09 32.61 3.00
CA ASN A 174 -10.69 33.81 3.75
C ASN A 174 -11.01 33.71 5.26
N ALA A 175 -11.76 32.69 5.67
CA ALA A 175 -12.03 32.35 7.06
C ALA A 175 -12.13 30.83 7.25
N ASN A 176 -12.07 30.35 8.50
CA ASN A 176 -12.19 28.93 8.81
C ASN A 176 -13.57 28.41 8.40
N THR A 177 -13.58 27.38 7.54
CA THR A 177 -14.76 26.94 6.80
C THR A 177 -14.73 25.42 6.65
N ASP A 178 -15.73 24.75 7.20
CA ASP A 178 -15.87 23.30 7.16
C ASP A 178 -16.55 22.85 5.86
N ILE A 179 -16.27 21.61 5.47
CA ILE A 179 -17.03 20.85 4.49
C ILE A 179 -17.55 19.57 5.18
N GLU A 180 -18.86 19.45 5.26
CA GLU A 180 -19.59 18.43 6.00
C GLU A 180 -20.39 17.56 5.02
N LEU A 181 -20.26 16.23 5.10
CA LEU A 181 -20.97 15.27 4.25
C LEU A 181 -22.08 14.58 5.05
N TYR A 182 -23.26 14.48 4.46
CA TYR A 182 -24.47 13.94 5.05
C TYR A 182 -25.14 12.87 4.16
N ASP A 183 -25.77 11.87 4.79
CA ASP A 183 -26.58 10.86 4.10
C ASP A 183 -27.95 11.41 3.62
N SER A 184 -28.76 10.54 3.01
CA SER A 184 -30.11 10.87 2.54
C SER A 184 -31.10 11.24 3.66
N LYS A 185 -30.87 10.77 4.89
CA LYS A 185 -31.66 11.07 6.11
C LYS A 185 -31.20 12.36 6.80
N ARG A 186 -30.07 12.95 6.38
CA ARG A 186 -29.32 14.05 7.01
C ARG A 186 -28.61 13.66 8.31
N THR A 187 -28.25 12.38 8.46
CA THR A 187 -27.21 11.92 9.39
C THR A 187 -25.86 12.42 8.89
N LEU A 188 -25.01 12.92 9.79
CA LEU A 188 -23.65 13.32 9.44
C LEU A 188 -22.80 12.08 9.21
N ILE A 189 -22.10 12.01 8.07
CA ILE A 189 -21.15 10.94 7.73
C ILE A 189 -19.75 11.33 8.22
N THR A 190 -19.26 12.50 7.80
CA THR A 190 -17.93 13.00 8.18
C THR A 190 -17.79 14.50 7.92
N VAL A 191 -16.74 15.12 8.47
CA VAL A 191 -16.41 16.55 8.34
C VAL A 191 -14.93 16.70 8.06
N ALA A 192 -14.56 17.54 7.09
CA ALA A 192 -13.21 18.06 6.98
C ALA A 192 -13.19 19.55 7.34
N ASN A 193 -12.30 19.92 8.27
CA ASN A 193 -12.16 21.29 8.76
C ASN A 193 -11.21 22.06 7.84
N GLY A 194 -11.72 22.99 7.03
CA GLY A 194 -10.88 23.92 6.27
C GLY A 194 -10.50 25.14 7.12
N SER A 195 -9.26 25.58 7.02
CA SER A 195 -8.80 26.83 7.66
C SER A 195 -8.54 27.92 6.63
N ARG A 196 -8.28 29.15 7.07
CA ARG A 196 -7.80 30.23 6.19
C ARG A 196 -6.46 29.90 5.48
N LEU A 197 -5.72 28.90 5.94
CA LEU A 197 -4.42 28.47 5.38
C LEU A 197 -4.45 27.06 4.78
N SER A 198 -5.53 26.30 4.93
CA SER A 198 -5.62 24.91 4.50
C SER A 198 -6.97 24.57 3.87
N SER A 199 -6.93 23.91 2.73
CA SER A 199 -8.12 23.42 2.04
C SER A 199 -8.83 22.33 2.84
N GLY A 200 -10.14 22.43 3.00
CA GLY A 200 -10.95 21.33 3.54
C GLY A 200 -11.03 20.20 2.52
N LEU A 201 -10.53 19.00 2.85
CA LEU A 201 -10.49 17.83 1.96
C LEU A 201 -11.26 16.67 2.59
N LEU A 202 -12.30 16.22 1.91
CA LEU A 202 -13.18 15.13 2.33
C LEU A 202 -13.08 14.00 1.27
N ASN A 203 -12.52 12.86 1.67
CA ASN A 203 -12.40 11.66 0.85
C ASN A 203 -13.19 10.51 1.52
N GLN A 204 -14.09 9.86 0.80
CA GLN A 204 -14.94 8.77 1.30
C GLN A 204 -15.25 7.75 0.19
N VAL A 205 -15.47 6.48 0.58
CA VAL A 205 -16.23 5.52 -0.24
C VAL A 205 -17.70 5.63 0.17
N LEU A 206 -18.59 5.79 -0.82
CA LEU A 206 -20.03 5.92 -0.62
C LEU A 206 -20.77 4.87 -1.44
N GLU A 207 -21.84 4.31 -0.89
CA GLU A 207 -22.72 3.40 -1.63
C GLU A 207 -23.60 4.16 -2.65
N ALA A 208 -24.28 3.41 -3.53
CA ALA A 208 -25.30 3.98 -4.40
C ALA A 208 -26.41 4.65 -3.57
N GLY A 209 -26.74 5.92 -3.85
CA GLY A 209 -27.61 6.69 -2.98
C GLY A 209 -27.57 8.19 -3.21
N SER A 210 -28.31 8.94 -2.39
CA SER A 210 -28.33 10.42 -2.43
C SER A 210 -27.72 11.01 -1.18
N TYR A 211 -26.91 12.05 -1.35
CA TYR A 211 -26.08 12.65 -0.32
C TYR A 211 -26.17 14.17 -0.37
N PHE A 212 -25.96 14.82 0.77
CA PHE A 212 -25.90 16.27 0.88
C PHE A 212 -24.53 16.72 1.34
N LEU A 213 -24.08 17.85 0.81
CA LEU A 213 -22.85 18.51 1.24
C LEU A 213 -23.20 19.89 1.80
N LYS A 214 -22.69 20.19 2.99
CA LYS A 214 -22.83 21.49 3.65
C LYS A 214 -21.45 22.09 3.84
N ILE A 215 -21.20 23.23 3.22
CA ILE A 215 -20.04 24.08 3.51
C ILE A 215 -20.49 25.07 4.57
N LYS A 216 -19.75 25.22 5.68
CA LYS A 216 -20.13 26.11 6.80
C LYS A 216 -18.95 26.98 7.22
N VAL A 217 -19.12 28.30 7.27
CA VAL A 217 -18.11 29.19 7.87
C VAL A 217 -18.25 29.18 9.40
N LYS A 218 -17.12 29.15 10.12
CA LYS A 218 -17.07 29.15 11.59
C LYS A 218 -17.06 30.56 12.22
N GLY A 219 -16.96 31.61 11.40
CA GLY A 219 -17.04 33.01 11.80
C GLY A 219 -16.42 33.95 10.76
N GLY A 220 -16.84 35.21 10.74
CA GLY A 220 -16.43 36.18 9.72
C GLY A 220 -17.08 35.91 8.36
N SER A 221 -16.39 36.27 7.27
CA SER A 221 -16.84 35.97 5.90
C SER A 221 -15.74 35.29 5.10
N THR A 222 -16.13 34.41 4.18
CA THR A 222 -15.23 33.63 3.33
C THR A 222 -15.67 33.68 1.87
N ASN A 223 -14.71 33.60 0.96
CA ASN A 223 -14.98 33.10 -0.39
C ASN A 223 -14.62 31.60 -0.41
N TYR A 224 -15.13 30.85 -1.38
CA TYR A 224 -14.70 29.48 -1.59
C TYR A 224 -14.79 29.04 -3.06
N LYS A 225 -13.97 28.06 -3.42
CA LYS A 225 -14.05 27.25 -4.62
C LYS A 225 -14.24 25.80 -4.17
N LEU A 226 -15.36 25.20 -4.53
CA LEU A 226 -15.63 23.78 -4.30
C LEU A 226 -15.29 22.99 -5.57
N LYS A 227 -14.43 21.99 -5.44
CA LYS A 227 -14.15 20.96 -6.45
C LYS A 227 -14.79 19.64 -5.99
N LEU A 228 -15.58 19.01 -6.85
CA LEU A 228 -16.19 17.70 -6.60
C LEU A 228 -15.71 16.67 -7.63
N GLY A 229 -15.31 15.50 -7.14
CA GLY A 229 -14.97 14.30 -7.90
C GLY A 229 -15.85 13.12 -7.48
N PHE A 230 -16.24 12.30 -8.46
CA PHE A 230 -17.04 11.09 -8.30
C PHE A 230 -16.53 10.06 -9.29
N ASN A 231 -16.16 8.85 -8.84
CA ASN A 231 -15.74 7.76 -9.73
C ASN A 231 -16.41 6.46 -9.29
N SER A 232 -17.04 5.74 -10.23
CA SER A 232 -17.72 4.48 -9.95
C SER A 232 -16.72 3.38 -9.59
N ILE A 233 -17.03 2.62 -8.52
CA ILE A 233 -16.33 1.42 -8.06
C ILE A 233 -17.17 0.20 -8.48
N ALA A 234 -17.52 0.13 -9.77
CA ALA A 234 -18.09 -1.09 -10.34
C ALA A 234 -17.13 -2.26 -10.10
N ASN A 235 -17.62 -3.31 -9.43
CA ASN A 235 -16.88 -4.55 -9.13
C ASN A 235 -15.56 -4.36 -8.34
N GLY A 236 -15.53 -3.45 -7.37
CA GLY A 236 -14.49 -3.44 -6.32
C GLY A 236 -13.11 -2.90 -6.73
N LEU A 237 -12.99 -2.28 -7.90
CA LEU A 237 -11.73 -1.72 -8.38
C LEU A 237 -11.54 -0.26 -7.93
N LEU A 238 -10.57 -0.01 -7.06
CA LEU A 238 -10.00 1.33 -6.88
C LEU A 238 -9.27 1.70 -8.18
N ASN A 239 -9.91 2.51 -9.02
CA ASN A 239 -9.42 2.88 -10.35
C ASN A 239 -8.22 3.85 -10.28
N ILE A 240 -7.03 3.27 -10.23
CA ILE A 240 -5.76 3.95 -10.46
C ILE A 240 -5.75 4.42 -11.92
N SER A 241 -5.82 5.73 -12.13
CA SER A 241 -6.10 6.32 -13.45
C SER A 241 -4.86 6.49 -14.34
N ASP A 242 -3.81 5.72 -14.08
CA ASP A 242 -2.58 5.67 -14.88
C ASP A 242 -2.10 4.21 -14.94
N PRO A 243 -2.03 3.59 -16.13
CA PRO A 243 -1.59 2.19 -16.25
C PRO A 243 -0.13 1.98 -15.84
N THR A 244 0.70 3.03 -15.78
CA THR A 244 2.09 2.94 -15.25
C THR A 244 2.14 2.75 -13.72
N ARG A 245 1.01 2.94 -13.03
CA ARG A 245 0.87 2.78 -11.56
C ARG A 245 0.13 1.50 -11.16
N LEU A 246 -0.20 0.64 -12.13
CA LEU A 246 -0.70 -0.72 -11.91
C LEU A 246 0.48 -1.69 -11.81
N ILE A 247 0.90 -2.01 -10.59
CA ILE A 247 2.07 -2.87 -10.36
C ILE A 247 1.62 -4.34 -10.37
N SER A 248 1.59 -4.93 -11.57
CA SER A 248 1.23 -6.33 -11.79
C SER A 248 2.43 -7.25 -11.60
N LEU A 249 2.69 -7.66 -10.36
CA LEU A 249 3.80 -8.53 -10.00
C LEU A 249 3.46 -10.00 -10.27
N GLY A 250 3.95 -10.51 -11.40
CA GLY A 250 3.83 -11.92 -11.75
C GLY A 250 4.70 -12.83 -10.87
N SER A 251 4.62 -14.14 -11.11
CA SER A 251 5.10 -15.24 -10.26
C SER A 251 6.62 -15.36 -10.00
N SER A 252 7.42 -14.31 -10.19
CA SER A 252 8.84 -14.26 -9.84
C SER A 252 9.06 -13.81 -8.40
N ALA A 253 9.57 -14.70 -7.54
CA ALA A 253 9.86 -14.46 -6.11
C ALA A 253 10.98 -13.43 -5.82
N ALA A 254 11.39 -12.67 -6.83
CA ALA A 254 12.20 -11.47 -6.73
C ALA A 254 11.69 -10.47 -7.79
N PHE A 255 11.40 -9.24 -7.37
CA PHE A 255 11.05 -8.11 -8.23
C PHE A 255 11.71 -6.85 -7.68
N SER A 256 12.06 -5.88 -8.53
CA SER A 256 12.51 -4.56 -8.11
C SER A 256 12.32 -3.57 -9.26
N ASP A 257 11.47 -2.57 -9.07
CA ASP A 257 11.23 -1.51 -10.07
C ASP A 257 10.99 -0.16 -9.38
N GLN A 258 11.25 0.92 -10.10
CA GLN A 258 11.24 2.30 -9.60
C GLN A 258 10.17 3.13 -10.31
N PHE A 259 9.18 3.58 -9.54
CA PHE A 259 8.05 4.37 -10.02
C PHE A 259 8.24 5.84 -9.64
N PRO A 260 8.82 6.69 -10.52
CA PRO A 260 8.93 8.12 -10.26
C PRO A 260 7.55 8.79 -10.23
N GLY A 261 7.35 9.71 -9.30
CA GLY A 261 6.08 10.38 -9.09
C GLY A 261 6.23 11.81 -8.55
N ALA A 262 5.09 12.47 -8.36
CA ALA A 262 5.03 13.82 -7.83
C ALA A 262 3.69 14.11 -7.16
N ILE A 263 3.70 14.29 -5.85
CA ILE A 263 2.53 14.74 -5.09
C ILE A 263 2.40 16.25 -5.26
N GLY A 264 1.26 16.69 -5.79
CA GLY A 264 0.91 18.11 -5.89
C GLY A 264 0.43 18.65 -4.54
N SER A 265 0.69 19.94 -4.25
CA SER A 265 0.30 20.54 -2.98
C SER A 265 -1.21 20.41 -2.72
N ARG A 266 -1.54 19.51 -1.78
CA ARG A 266 -2.90 19.20 -1.30
C ARG A 266 -3.82 18.57 -2.36
N THR A 267 -3.28 17.95 -3.41
CA THR A 267 -4.09 17.28 -4.45
C THR A 267 -3.67 15.82 -4.65
N LEU A 268 -4.46 14.94 -4.01
CA LEU A 268 -4.45 13.48 -4.10
C LEU A 268 -3.26 12.78 -3.45
N ASP A 269 -3.55 11.63 -2.85
CA ASP A 269 -2.54 10.62 -2.52
C ASP A 269 -2.28 9.81 -3.79
N ASP A 270 -1.03 9.46 -4.05
CA ASP A 270 -0.66 8.58 -5.15
C ASP A 270 -0.81 7.13 -4.70
N VAL A 271 -1.88 6.48 -5.17
CA VAL A 271 -2.20 5.08 -4.87
C VAL A 271 -1.74 4.16 -6.00
N TYR A 272 -1.01 3.11 -5.62
CA TYR A 272 -0.57 2.01 -6.48
C TYR A 272 -1.26 0.73 -6.03
N LYS A 273 -1.50 -0.20 -6.97
CA LYS A 273 -2.03 -1.53 -6.67
C LYS A 273 -0.92 -2.54 -6.86
N VAL A 274 -0.78 -3.44 -5.88
CA VAL A 274 0.07 -4.63 -5.94
C VAL A 274 -0.84 -5.86 -5.94
N ASN A 275 -0.62 -6.77 -6.88
CA ASN A 275 -1.06 -8.16 -6.75
C ASN A 275 0.14 -8.98 -6.27
N LEU A 276 -0.10 -9.93 -5.37
CA LEU A 276 0.84 -10.97 -5.00
C LEU A 276 0.23 -12.32 -5.40
N ASP A 277 0.78 -12.97 -6.41
CA ASP A 277 0.34 -14.31 -6.85
C ASP A 277 0.78 -15.40 -5.84
N THR A 278 1.85 -15.14 -5.09
CA THR A 278 2.36 -15.98 -3.98
C THR A 278 2.71 -15.13 -2.76
N PRO A 279 2.67 -15.69 -1.54
CA PRO A 279 3.06 -14.97 -0.32
C PRO A 279 4.49 -14.43 -0.41
N SER A 280 4.66 -13.14 -0.11
CA SER A 280 5.89 -12.37 -0.39
C SER A 280 6.16 -11.30 0.67
N SER A 281 7.44 -10.99 0.87
CA SER A 281 7.91 -9.82 1.61
C SER A 281 7.89 -8.59 0.68
N LEU A 282 6.82 -7.79 0.78
CA LEU A 282 6.66 -6.56 0.01
C LEU A 282 7.49 -5.45 0.65
N ASN A 283 8.57 -5.06 -0.03
CA ASN A 283 9.52 -4.04 0.38
C ASN A 283 9.27 -2.75 -0.41
N LEU A 284 9.12 -1.63 0.31
CA LEU A 284 8.78 -0.32 -0.24
C LEU A 284 9.78 0.71 0.26
N VAL A 285 10.37 1.48 -0.66
CA VAL A 285 11.25 2.62 -0.34
C VAL A 285 10.76 3.85 -1.09
N LEU A 286 10.40 4.90 -0.36
CA LEU A 286 10.02 6.20 -0.90
C LEU A 286 11.20 7.16 -0.74
N ASP A 287 11.90 7.46 -1.83
CA ASP A 287 13.11 8.30 -1.82
C ASP A 287 13.02 9.45 -2.85
N GLY A 288 14.12 10.19 -3.05
CA GLY A 288 14.17 11.33 -3.98
C GLY A 288 13.36 12.56 -3.54
N LEU A 289 12.91 12.61 -2.28
CA LEU A 289 12.01 13.64 -1.74
C LEU A 289 12.61 15.05 -1.80
N GLN A 290 11.78 16.00 -2.25
CA GLN A 290 12.11 17.44 -2.29
C GLN A 290 11.36 18.26 -1.22
N ALA A 291 10.30 17.67 -0.68
CA ALA A 291 9.57 18.06 0.52
C ALA A 291 8.82 16.82 1.06
N ASP A 292 8.11 17.01 2.17
CA ASP A 292 7.59 15.93 3.00
C ASP A 292 6.45 15.11 2.33
N ALA A 293 6.54 13.80 2.46
CA ALA A 293 5.54 12.81 2.06
C ALA A 293 5.61 11.59 2.99
N ASN A 294 4.45 10.99 3.28
CA ASN A 294 4.35 9.76 4.07
C ASN A 294 3.96 8.56 3.19
N LEU A 295 4.31 7.35 3.63
CA LEU A 295 4.04 6.10 2.94
C LEU A 295 3.07 5.20 3.75
N GLN A 296 2.12 4.56 3.07
CA GLN A 296 1.19 3.60 3.66
C GLN A 296 1.04 2.34 2.80
N LEU A 297 0.78 1.22 3.46
CA LEU A 297 0.37 -0.06 2.88
C LEU A 297 -1.04 -0.40 3.38
N LEU A 298 -1.93 -0.79 2.46
CA LEU A 298 -3.35 -1.02 2.70
C LEU A 298 -3.77 -2.43 2.25
N GLY A 299 -4.74 -3.02 2.96
CA GLY A 299 -5.45 -4.24 2.58
C GLY A 299 -6.44 -4.02 1.42
N SER A 300 -7.00 -5.12 0.91
CA SER A 300 -8.01 -5.11 -0.15
C SER A 300 -9.35 -4.46 0.27
N ASP A 301 -9.59 -4.36 1.57
CA ASP A 301 -10.69 -3.64 2.22
C ASP A 301 -10.42 -2.14 2.44
N GLY A 302 -9.16 -1.70 2.27
CA GLY A 302 -8.70 -0.34 2.56
C GLY A 302 -8.20 -0.11 3.99
N ALA A 303 -8.10 -1.15 4.84
CA ALA A 303 -7.50 -1.04 6.17
C ALA A 303 -5.98 -0.77 6.06
N VAL A 304 -5.43 0.11 6.90
CA VAL A 304 -3.98 0.37 6.95
C VAL A 304 -3.30 -0.83 7.63
N LEU A 305 -2.36 -1.46 6.93
CA LEU A 305 -1.56 -2.58 7.42
C LEU A 305 -0.22 -2.12 7.98
N ALA A 306 0.41 -1.13 7.34
CA ALA A 306 1.66 -0.51 7.78
C ALA A 306 1.76 0.95 7.30
N SER A 307 2.61 1.74 7.96
CA SER A 307 2.86 3.15 7.60
C SER A 307 4.25 3.61 8.02
N SER A 308 4.87 4.45 7.21
CA SER A 308 6.06 5.24 7.52
C SER A 308 5.71 6.73 7.37
N SER A 309 6.37 7.59 8.14
CA SER A 309 6.08 9.04 8.16
C SER A 309 7.30 9.86 8.61
N ASN A 310 8.42 9.70 7.91
CA ASN A 310 9.68 10.39 8.22
C ASN A 310 9.66 11.82 7.67
N THR A 311 9.68 12.81 8.58
CA THR A 311 9.48 14.22 8.22
C THR A 311 10.56 14.81 7.31
N GLY A 312 10.18 15.80 6.50
CA GLY A 312 11.10 16.63 5.70
C GLY A 312 11.47 16.01 4.36
N THR A 313 12.68 15.44 4.25
CA THR A 313 13.17 14.75 3.03
C THR A 313 13.91 13.45 3.36
N ALA A 314 13.70 12.90 4.55
CA ALA A 314 14.19 11.57 4.89
C ALA A 314 13.35 10.51 4.16
N GLN A 315 13.98 9.43 3.68
CA GLN A 315 13.26 8.37 2.97
C GLN A 315 12.26 7.66 3.88
N ASP A 316 11.16 7.19 3.30
CA ASP A 316 10.16 6.38 3.98
C ASP A 316 10.31 4.90 3.62
N LEU A 317 10.08 4.02 4.60
CA LEU A 317 10.41 2.60 4.50
C LEU A 317 9.28 1.74 5.06
N ILE A 318 8.76 0.82 4.26
CA ILE A 318 7.88 -0.27 4.73
C ILE A 318 8.49 -1.60 4.26
N SER A 319 8.41 -2.62 5.08
CA SER A 319 8.50 -4.01 4.60
C SER A 319 7.55 -4.88 5.39
N GLN A 320 6.71 -5.62 4.68
CA GLN A 320 5.65 -6.44 5.26
C GLN A 320 5.59 -7.79 4.56
N ASN A 321 5.58 -8.86 5.34
CA ASN A 321 5.26 -10.19 4.82
C ASN A 321 3.74 -10.28 4.63
N LEU A 322 3.32 -10.61 3.41
CA LEU A 322 1.94 -10.60 2.95
C LEU A 322 1.61 -11.92 2.27
N LYS A 323 0.37 -12.39 2.45
CA LYS A 323 -0.14 -13.57 1.74
C LYS A 323 -0.43 -13.23 0.28
N ALA A 324 -0.69 -14.25 -0.55
CA ALA A 324 -1.20 -14.01 -1.90
C ALA A 324 -2.52 -13.22 -1.84
N GLY A 325 -2.67 -12.19 -2.69
CA GLY A 325 -3.80 -11.26 -2.64
C GLY A 325 -3.55 -9.90 -3.31
N THR A 326 -4.56 -9.03 -3.26
CA THR A 326 -4.45 -7.62 -3.70
C THR A 326 -4.19 -6.72 -2.50
N TYR A 327 -3.22 -5.82 -2.64
CA TYR A 327 -2.86 -4.78 -1.68
C TYR A 327 -2.72 -3.43 -2.40
N PHE A 328 -2.74 -2.34 -1.65
CA PHE A 328 -2.52 -0.99 -2.20
C PHE A 328 -1.40 -0.27 -1.44
N ILE A 329 -0.51 0.39 -2.17
CA ILE A 329 0.47 1.31 -1.61
C ILE A 329 -0.10 2.71 -1.77
N ARG A 330 0.00 3.56 -0.75
CA ARG A 330 -0.52 4.94 -0.75
C ARG A 330 0.57 5.90 -0.31
N VAL A 331 1.04 6.74 -1.23
CA VAL A 331 1.95 7.84 -0.93
C VAL A 331 1.11 9.10 -0.72
N LEU A 332 1.23 9.76 0.42
CA LEU A 332 0.40 10.92 0.80
C LEU A 332 1.26 12.14 1.17
N PRO A 333 0.75 13.38 1.09
CA PRO A 333 1.51 14.56 1.50
C PRO A 333 1.93 14.52 2.98
N GLY A 334 3.14 15.00 3.26
CA GLY A 334 3.72 15.09 4.59
C GLY A 334 3.37 16.37 5.35
N GLU A 335 4.17 16.72 6.37
CA GLU A 335 3.93 17.93 7.14
C GLU A 335 3.98 19.19 6.25
N GLY A 336 3.08 20.15 6.52
CA GLY A 336 2.86 21.33 5.68
C GLY A 336 2.13 21.06 4.34
N GLY A 337 2.25 19.86 3.76
CA GLY A 337 1.59 19.46 2.52
C GLY A 337 2.09 20.23 1.28
N LEU A 338 3.41 20.45 1.21
CA LEU A 338 4.09 21.03 0.06
C LEU A 338 4.08 20.07 -1.15
N PRO A 339 4.30 20.55 -2.39
CA PRO A 339 4.50 19.65 -3.52
C PRO A 339 5.87 18.99 -3.40
N THR A 340 5.95 17.69 -3.68
CA THR A 340 7.22 16.94 -3.67
C THR A 340 7.29 15.98 -4.84
N ARG A 341 8.51 15.77 -5.36
CA ARG A 341 8.83 14.65 -6.25
C ARG A 341 9.34 13.50 -5.40
N TYR A 342 9.11 12.28 -5.85
CA TYR A 342 9.56 11.07 -5.18
C TYR A 342 9.88 9.99 -6.21
N ASN A 343 10.64 8.97 -5.81
CA ASN A 343 10.60 7.66 -6.47
C ASN A 343 10.07 6.64 -5.45
N LEU A 344 9.08 5.85 -5.88
CA LEU A 344 8.61 4.71 -5.10
C LEU A 344 9.29 3.47 -5.67
N ASN A 345 10.26 2.94 -4.94
CA ASN A 345 10.94 1.70 -5.27
C ASN A 345 10.13 0.57 -4.64
N VAL A 346 9.60 -0.34 -5.46
CA VAL A 346 8.81 -1.49 -5.03
C VAL A 346 9.58 -2.75 -5.36
N SER A 347 9.87 -3.56 -4.34
CA SER A 347 10.54 -4.84 -4.49
C SER A 347 9.84 -5.96 -3.74
N LEU A 348 9.93 -7.17 -4.30
CA LEU A 348 9.58 -8.40 -3.61
C LEU A 348 10.87 -9.13 -3.27
N GLY A 349 10.99 -9.57 -2.02
CA GLY A 349 11.66 -10.82 -1.71
C GLY A 349 10.62 -11.85 -1.31
N ALA A 350 10.85 -13.13 -1.56
CA ALA A 350 10.25 -14.13 -0.68
C ALA A 350 10.90 -14.00 0.71
N LEU A 351 10.11 -14.12 1.79
CA LEU A 351 10.70 -14.59 3.05
C LEU A 351 11.26 -15.96 2.75
N LYS A 352 12.59 -16.10 2.82
CA LYS A 352 13.27 -17.36 2.60
C LYS A 352 13.77 -17.89 3.92
N LEU A 353 13.24 -19.05 4.28
CA LEU A 353 13.86 -19.91 5.27
C LEU A 353 14.84 -20.83 4.54
N PHE A 354 15.95 -21.12 5.20
CA PHE A 354 17.00 -22.01 4.74
C PHE A 354 17.07 -23.17 5.73
N GLY A 355 16.58 -24.34 5.34
CA GLY A 355 16.78 -25.57 6.10
C GLY A 355 18.16 -26.15 5.82
N LEU A 356 18.85 -26.68 6.81
CA LEU A 356 20.07 -27.48 6.62
C LEU A 356 19.71 -28.97 6.60
N SER A 357 20.27 -29.75 5.67
CA SER A 357 20.17 -31.22 5.67
C SER A 357 21.43 -31.91 6.21
N GLU A 358 21.28 -33.16 6.64
CA GLU A 358 22.39 -34.02 7.11
C GLU A 358 23.50 -34.22 6.05
N ASN A 359 23.18 -34.10 4.76
CA ASN A 359 24.12 -34.22 3.65
C ASN A 359 24.65 -32.86 3.14
N ASN A 360 24.84 -31.88 4.04
CA ASN A 360 25.42 -30.57 3.73
C ASN A 360 24.71 -29.81 2.59
N THR A 361 23.38 -29.87 2.50
CA THR A 361 22.60 -29.09 1.52
C THR A 361 21.74 -28.07 2.25
N LEU A 362 21.70 -26.84 1.73
CA LEU A 362 20.78 -25.81 2.18
C LEU A 362 19.53 -25.84 1.29
N LEU A 363 18.36 -26.04 1.89
CA LEU A 363 17.07 -26.02 1.21
C LEU A 363 16.46 -24.64 1.40
N ALA A 364 16.47 -23.82 0.35
CA ALA A 364 15.89 -22.48 0.37
C ALA A 364 14.40 -22.55 -0.03
N PHE A 365 13.50 -22.26 0.89
CA PHE A 365 12.04 -22.33 0.68
C PHE A 365 11.28 -21.14 1.25
N ASN A 366 10.04 -20.94 0.79
CA ASN A 366 9.08 -20.00 1.36
C ASN A 366 8.26 -20.72 2.45
N PRO A 367 8.08 -20.17 3.66
CA PRO A 367 7.37 -20.86 4.74
C PRO A 367 5.87 -21.13 4.46
N ASP A 368 5.23 -20.39 3.56
CA ASP A 368 3.87 -20.69 3.08
C ASP A 368 3.85 -21.73 1.94
N GLN A 369 5.01 -22.12 1.40
CA GLN A 369 5.18 -23.11 0.32
C GLN A 369 6.41 -24.02 0.56
N PRO A 370 6.51 -24.73 1.71
CA PRO A 370 7.73 -25.48 2.07
C PRO A 370 8.10 -26.59 1.08
N ALA A 371 7.11 -27.21 0.43
CA ALA A 371 7.30 -28.21 -0.62
C ALA A 371 7.91 -27.67 -1.93
N SER A 372 8.15 -26.36 -2.04
CA SER A 372 8.81 -25.71 -3.19
C SER A 372 10.25 -25.29 -2.90
N ALA A 373 10.98 -26.13 -2.15
CA ALA A 373 12.39 -25.93 -1.85
C ALA A 373 13.29 -25.97 -3.10
N VAL A 374 14.38 -25.19 -3.02
CA VAL A 374 15.48 -25.15 -3.99
C VAL A 374 16.79 -25.45 -3.26
N ASP A 375 17.53 -26.44 -3.76
CA ASP A 375 18.73 -26.97 -3.13
C ASP A 375 19.98 -26.14 -3.47
N ILE A 376 20.82 -25.90 -2.46
CA ILE A 376 22.15 -25.29 -2.58
C ILE A 376 23.13 -26.21 -1.85
N ALA A 377 23.84 -27.05 -2.60
CA ALA A 377 24.82 -27.96 -2.03
C ALA A 377 26.03 -27.19 -1.47
N VAL A 378 26.39 -27.41 -0.21
CA VAL A 378 27.53 -26.73 0.43
C VAL A 378 28.84 -27.39 0.00
N THR A 379 29.83 -26.56 -0.32
CA THR A 379 31.16 -26.99 -0.78
C THR A 379 32.26 -26.26 -0.01
N GLY A 380 33.50 -26.76 -0.02
CA GLY A 380 34.63 -26.13 0.70
C GLY A 380 34.78 -26.51 2.18
N LEU A 381 33.95 -27.43 2.68
CA LEU A 381 34.19 -28.16 3.92
C LEU A 381 35.29 -29.22 3.72
N ALA A 382 35.86 -29.72 4.81
CA ALA A 382 36.81 -30.83 4.79
C ALA A 382 36.12 -32.19 4.49
N THR A 383 36.91 -33.21 4.15
CA THR A 383 36.41 -34.58 3.93
C THR A 383 35.74 -35.12 5.19
N GLU A 384 34.55 -35.72 5.05
CA GLU A 384 33.65 -36.15 6.15
C GLU A 384 33.21 -35.05 7.14
N GLU A 385 33.46 -33.77 6.86
CA GLU A 385 32.95 -32.66 7.68
C GLU A 385 31.48 -32.35 7.36
N THR A 386 30.66 -32.20 8.39
CA THR A 386 29.22 -31.89 8.26
C THR A 386 28.87 -30.62 9.02
N LEU A 387 27.93 -29.83 8.50
CA LEU A 387 27.32 -28.74 9.27
C LEU A 387 26.33 -29.32 10.29
N ARG A 388 26.25 -28.68 11.47
CA ARG A 388 25.33 -29.07 12.56
C ARG A 388 24.29 -28.00 12.89
N SER A 389 24.54 -26.74 12.54
CA SER A 389 23.60 -25.63 12.69
C SER A 389 24.02 -24.46 11.80
N ILE A 390 23.09 -23.56 11.49
CA ILE A 390 23.24 -22.40 10.62
C ILE A 390 22.42 -21.22 11.14
N ASP A 391 22.88 -19.99 10.89
CA ASP A 391 22.11 -18.77 11.18
C ASP A 391 22.60 -17.54 10.37
N PHE A 392 21.71 -16.58 10.11
CA PHE A 392 21.99 -15.32 9.43
C PHE A 392 22.44 -14.22 10.38
N ARG A 393 23.61 -13.62 10.10
CA ARG A 393 24.09 -12.45 10.85
C ARG A 393 23.24 -11.21 10.56
N PRO A 394 22.46 -10.66 11.50
CA PRO A 394 21.54 -9.54 11.21
C PRO A 394 22.27 -8.25 10.84
N ALA A 395 23.53 -8.11 11.27
CA ALA A 395 24.39 -6.96 10.99
C ALA A 395 24.94 -6.91 9.55
N THR A 396 24.95 -8.02 8.81
CA THR A 396 25.54 -8.09 7.45
C THR A 396 24.77 -8.92 6.43
N GLY A 397 23.86 -9.80 6.86
CA GLY A 397 23.11 -10.71 5.99
C GLY A 397 23.89 -11.94 5.51
N ASP A 398 25.09 -12.17 6.05
CA ASP A 398 25.89 -13.37 5.79
C ASP A 398 25.27 -14.59 6.49
N LEU A 399 25.17 -15.72 5.80
CA LEU A 399 24.86 -17.02 6.43
C LEU A 399 26.12 -17.57 7.08
N TYR A 400 26.03 -17.91 8.36
CA TYR A 400 27.04 -18.65 9.09
C TYR A 400 26.60 -20.11 9.28
N GLY A 401 27.57 -21.01 9.44
CA GLY A 401 27.34 -22.41 9.81
C GLY A 401 28.45 -22.94 10.69
N LEU A 402 28.11 -23.86 11.60
CA LEU A 402 29.06 -24.49 12.52
C LEU A 402 29.17 -25.99 12.26
N SER A 403 30.38 -26.51 12.09
CA SER A 403 30.63 -27.89 11.66
C SER A 403 30.78 -28.91 12.79
N SER A 404 30.82 -30.20 12.42
CA SER A 404 31.20 -31.34 13.26
C SER A 404 32.65 -31.24 13.75
N ALA A 405 33.55 -30.59 13.02
CA ALA A 405 34.90 -30.27 13.46
C ALA A 405 34.97 -29.07 14.43
N ASN A 406 33.82 -28.47 14.79
CA ASN A 406 33.71 -27.22 15.55
C ASN A 406 34.34 -26.00 14.86
N GLN A 407 34.45 -26.04 13.53
CA GLN A 407 34.89 -24.89 12.72
C GLN A 407 33.67 -24.06 12.32
N LEU A 408 33.76 -22.74 12.52
CA LEU A 408 32.78 -21.78 12.06
C LEU A 408 33.07 -21.42 10.59
N TYR A 409 32.03 -21.33 9.76
CA TYR A 409 32.08 -20.96 8.35
C TYR A 409 31.11 -19.80 8.06
N THR A 410 31.42 -18.97 7.06
CA THR A 410 30.39 -18.27 6.27
C THR A 410 30.08 -19.04 5.00
N ILE A 411 28.86 -18.96 4.48
CA ILE A 411 28.40 -19.72 3.30
C ILE A 411 27.78 -18.76 2.27
N ASP A 412 28.29 -18.77 1.04
CA ASP A 412 27.70 -17.98 -0.04
C ASP A 412 26.42 -18.62 -0.59
N LEU A 413 25.29 -17.89 -0.51
CA LEU A 413 23.96 -18.36 -0.90
C LEU A 413 23.76 -18.59 -2.42
N LYS A 414 24.72 -18.24 -3.28
CA LYS A 414 24.61 -18.41 -4.74
C LYS A 414 25.37 -19.62 -5.25
N THR A 415 26.42 -20.02 -4.53
CA THR A 415 27.38 -21.04 -4.95
C THR A 415 27.50 -22.20 -3.95
N GLY A 416 26.99 -22.03 -2.72
CA GLY A 416 27.19 -22.97 -1.62
C GLY A 416 28.62 -23.00 -1.08
N ALA A 417 29.50 -22.12 -1.53
CA ALA A 417 30.90 -22.11 -1.09
C ALA A 417 30.99 -21.67 0.38
N ALA A 418 31.44 -22.58 1.24
CA ALA A 418 31.76 -22.33 2.63
C ALA A 418 33.21 -21.83 2.76
N LYS A 419 33.42 -20.85 3.66
CA LYS A 419 34.73 -20.29 3.99
C LYS A 419 34.93 -20.25 5.51
N ALA A 420 36.00 -20.87 5.99
CA ALA A 420 36.33 -20.92 7.41
C ALA A 420 36.56 -19.50 8.01
N VAL A 421 36.04 -19.30 9.22
CA VAL A 421 36.10 -18.07 10.01
C VAL A 421 37.00 -18.31 11.22
N GLY A 422 38.28 -17.96 11.09
CA GLY A 422 39.29 -18.28 12.11
C GLY A 422 39.59 -19.77 12.19
N SER A 423 39.99 -20.24 13.37
CA SER A 423 40.22 -21.66 13.66
C SER A 423 38.98 -22.33 14.24
N ALA A 424 39.00 -23.67 14.32
CA ALA A 424 38.04 -24.43 15.12
C ALA A 424 38.09 -24.04 16.60
N LEU A 425 36.99 -24.30 17.31
CA LEU A 425 36.86 -24.02 18.74
C LEU A 425 37.75 -24.93 19.58
N ASP A 426 38.52 -24.31 20.48
CA ASP A 426 39.31 -24.96 21.53
C ASP A 426 38.98 -24.29 22.89
N PRO A 427 38.47 -25.03 23.89
CA PRO A 427 38.08 -26.44 23.84
C PRO A 427 36.94 -26.71 22.85
N ALA A 428 36.92 -27.92 22.30
CA ALA A 428 35.83 -28.41 21.47
C ALA A 428 34.52 -28.52 22.28
N LEU A 429 33.38 -28.36 21.59
CA LEU A 429 32.04 -28.45 22.17
C LEU A 429 31.76 -29.86 22.69
N THR A 430 30.97 -29.94 23.75
CA THR A 430 30.38 -31.19 24.23
C THR A 430 28.90 -31.24 23.87
N GLY A 431 28.45 -32.42 23.42
CA GLY A 431 27.10 -32.65 22.91
C GLY A 431 27.06 -33.06 21.43
N THR A 432 25.91 -33.55 20.97
CA THR A 432 25.72 -33.96 19.57
C THR A 432 24.79 -33.02 18.80
N ALA A 433 23.72 -32.54 19.43
CA ALA A 433 22.83 -31.51 18.91
C ALA A 433 23.11 -30.14 19.53
N LEU A 434 23.04 -29.08 18.73
CA LEU A 434 23.40 -27.72 19.12
C LEU A 434 22.55 -26.66 18.42
N GLY A 435 22.24 -25.58 19.16
CA GLY A 435 21.57 -24.40 18.65
C GLY A 435 22.57 -23.24 18.50
N LEU A 436 22.54 -22.58 17.34
CA LEU A 436 23.40 -21.45 16.97
C LEU A 436 22.52 -20.28 16.51
N ASP A 437 22.73 -19.08 17.05
CA ASP A 437 21.83 -17.93 16.80
C ASP A 437 22.48 -16.58 17.15
N PHE A 438 22.37 -15.58 16.28
CA PHE A 438 23.00 -14.27 16.41
C PHE A 438 22.23 -13.34 17.33
N ASN A 439 22.88 -12.87 18.39
CA ASN A 439 22.31 -11.81 19.22
C ASN A 439 22.30 -10.47 18.45
N PRO A 440 21.11 -9.90 18.13
CA PRO A 440 21.00 -8.69 17.31
C PRO A 440 21.37 -7.39 18.05
N THR A 441 21.45 -7.38 19.38
CA THR A 441 21.83 -6.19 20.18
C THR A 441 23.35 -6.02 20.32
N VAL A 442 24.11 -7.12 20.35
CA VAL A 442 25.57 -7.10 20.61
C VAL A 442 26.44 -7.77 19.54
N ASP A 443 25.85 -8.26 18.44
CA ASP A 443 26.56 -8.89 17.31
C ASP A 443 27.46 -10.05 17.76
N ARG A 444 26.88 -11.03 18.46
CA ARG A 444 27.57 -12.24 18.92
C ARG A 444 26.69 -13.47 18.69
N LEU A 445 27.28 -14.51 18.10
CA LEU A 445 26.67 -15.84 18.03
C LEU A 445 26.51 -16.37 19.46
N ARG A 446 25.29 -16.69 19.86
CA ARG A 446 24.96 -17.60 20.96
C ARG A 446 25.13 -19.02 20.44
N LEU A 447 25.65 -19.89 21.30
CA LEU A 447 25.85 -21.31 21.01
C LEU A 447 25.48 -22.13 22.23
N VAL A 448 24.58 -23.10 22.07
CA VAL A 448 24.10 -24.00 23.13
C VAL A 448 24.10 -25.45 22.66
N SER A 449 24.10 -26.41 23.59
CA SER A 449 24.03 -27.84 23.26
C SER A 449 23.13 -28.65 24.19
N ASP A 450 22.79 -29.87 23.77
CA ASP A 450 22.18 -30.92 24.61
C ASP A 450 22.99 -31.24 25.88
N ALA A 451 24.30 -30.99 25.90
CA ALA A 451 25.15 -31.08 27.10
C ALA A 451 24.99 -29.89 28.08
N LYS A 452 24.08 -28.95 27.79
CA LYS A 452 23.76 -27.71 28.54
C LYS A 452 24.81 -26.61 28.40
N GLU A 453 25.64 -26.64 27.36
CA GLU A 453 26.60 -25.57 27.11
C GLU A 453 25.88 -24.24 26.83
N ASN A 454 26.54 -23.14 27.17
CA ASN A 454 26.05 -21.79 26.96
C ASN A 454 27.24 -20.89 26.65
N LEU A 455 27.53 -20.71 25.37
CA LEU A 455 28.73 -20.04 24.88
C LEU A 455 28.36 -18.84 24.01
N ARG A 456 29.31 -17.92 23.84
CA ARG A 456 29.24 -16.83 22.88
C ARG A 456 30.47 -16.86 21.99
N LEU A 457 30.32 -16.70 20.68
CA LEU A 457 31.43 -16.57 19.71
C LEU A 457 31.53 -15.14 19.15
N VAL A 458 32.74 -14.76 18.74
CA VAL A 458 33.01 -13.54 17.97
C VAL A 458 32.90 -13.85 16.47
N PRO A 459 31.95 -13.24 15.73
CA PRO A 459 31.62 -13.65 14.36
C PRO A 459 32.68 -13.28 13.31
N THR A 460 33.67 -12.45 13.65
CA THR A 460 34.73 -12.02 12.73
C THR A 460 35.96 -12.92 12.74
N ASN A 461 36.12 -13.79 13.75
CA ASN A 461 37.31 -14.64 13.91
C ASN A 461 37.04 -16.02 14.57
N GLY A 462 35.78 -16.38 14.84
CA GLY A 462 35.39 -17.69 15.39
C GLY A 462 35.65 -17.89 16.88
N THR A 463 36.49 -17.08 17.52
CA THR A 463 36.93 -17.30 18.91
C THR A 463 35.81 -17.10 19.96
N LEU A 464 35.93 -17.77 21.10
CA LEU A 464 35.05 -17.59 22.26
C LEU A 464 35.05 -16.12 22.74
N ALA A 465 33.85 -15.51 22.72
CA ALA A 465 33.53 -14.23 23.38
C ALA A 465 33.13 -14.41 24.86
N GLY A 466 32.93 -15.65 25.31
CA GLY A 466 32.68 -16.00 26.70
C GLY A 466 32.05 -17.39 26.87
N THR A 467 32.42 -18.06 27.95
CA THR A 467 31.75 -19.25 28.49
C THR A 467 30.82 -18.76 29.59
N ASP A 468 29.51 -18.85 29.36
CA ASP A 468 28.47 -18.39 30.29
C ASP A 468 28.04 -19.53 31.24
N THR A 469 27.10 -19.24 32.15
CA THR A 469 26.59 -20.27 33.07
C THR A 469 25.79 -21.33 32.29
N VAL A 470 26.07 -22.60 32.55
CA VAL A 470 25.41 -23.77 31.93
C VAL A 470 23.89 -23.72 32.08
N LEU A 471 23.18 -24.26 31.09
CA LEU A 471 21.72 -24.18 31.05
C LEU A 471 21.06 -24.98 32.17
N SER A 472 20.11 -24.35 32.86
CA SER A 472 19.37 -24.95 33.97
C SER A 472 18.01 -24.29 34.13
N TYR A 473 16.97 -25.08 34.41
CA TYR A 473 15.65 -24.54 34.77
C TYR A 473 15.71 -23.73 36.06
N ALA A 474 15.09 -22.55 36.05
CA ALA A 474 15.09 -21.62 37.17
C ALA A 474 14.37 -22.20 38.40
N SER A 475 14.74 -21.73 39.60
CA SER A 475 14.04 -22.11 40.83
C SER A 475 12.57 -21.65 40.76
N GLY A 476 11.64 -22.57 40.98
CA GLY A 476 10.20 -22.33 40.85
C GLY A 476 9.64 -22.53 39.43
N ASP A 477 10.45 -22.87 38.43
CA ASP A 477 9.97 -23.29 37.12
C ASP A 477 9.31 -24.69 37.19
N VAL A 478 8.34 -24.96 36.31
CA VAL A 478 7.66 -26.27 36.22
C VAL A 478 8.61 -27.43 35.87
N ASN A 479 9.75 -27.13 35.25
CA ASN A 479 10.81 -28.08 34.91
C ASN A 479 12.04 -27.99 35.83
N ALA A 480 11.97 -27.24 36.94
CA ALA A 480 13.07 -27.10 37.91
C ALA A 480 13.62 -28.47 38.35
N GLY A 481 14.95 -28.61 38.32
CA GLY A 481 15.64 -29.86 38.68
C GLY A 481 15.70 -30.94 37.59
N LYS A 482 15.03 -30.75 36.44
CA LYS A 482 15.25 -31.60 35.25
C LYS A 482 16.53 -31.16 34.53
N THR A 483 17.23 -32.11 33.92
CA THR A 483 18.31 -31.83 32.95
C THR A 483 17.69 -31.25 31.67
N PRO A 484 18.00 -30.00 31.28
CA PRO A 484 17.53 -29.49 29.99
C PRO A 484 18.36 -30.06 28.83
N SER A 485 17.73 -30.17 27.67
CA SER A 485 18.39 -30.52 26.40
C SER A 485 18.02 -29.49 25.34
N ILE A 486 18.70 -28.33 25.37
CA ILE A 486 18.36 -27.20 24.50
C ILE A 486 19.17 -27.29 23.21
N THR A 487 18.50 -27.68 22.13
CA THR A 487 19.16 -28.01 20.86
C THR A 487 18.87 -27.02 19.75
N ALA A 488 17.97 -26.05 19.98
CA ALA A 488 17.68 -24.95 19.07
C ALA A 488 17.43 -23.67 19.87
N VAL A 489 17.84 -22.51 19.36
CA VAL A 489 17.66 -21.18 19.97
C VAL A 489 17.36 -20.14 18.92
N ALA A 490 16.64 -19.08 19.30
CA ALA A 490 16.34 -17.94 18.43
C ALA A 490 16.11 -16.64 19.23
N TYR A 491 16.62 -15.51 18.74
CA TYR A 491 16.44 -14.17 19.32
C TYR A 491 15.28 -13.41 18.68
N THR A 492 14.41 -12.80 19.49
CA THR A 492 13.40 -11.84 19.00
C THR A 492 14.05 -10.53 18.53
N ASN A 493 13.36 -9.79 17.67
CA ASN A 493 13.81 -8.52 17.10
C ASN A 493 15.10 -8.69 16.29
N ASN A 494 15.11 -9.69 15.41
CA ASN A 494 16.27 -10.17 14.69
C ASN A 494 16.67 -9.22 13.54
N PHE A 495 17.15 -8.02 13.89
CA PHE A 495 17.63 -6.98 12.97
C PHE A 495 18.78 -6.19 13.59
N ALA A 496 19.68 -5.67 12.75
CA ALA A 496 20.90 -4.97 13.18
C ALA A 496 20.64 -3.86 14.22
N GLY A 497 21.20 -4.00 15.42
CA GLY A 497 21.22 -2.93 16.42
C GLY A 497 19.86 -2.66 17.08
N THR A 498 18.96 -3.64 17.14
CA THR A 498 17.74 -3.55 17.96
C THR A 498 18.06 -3.10 19.40
N PRO A 499 17.22 -2.27 20.05
CA PRO A 499 17.44 -1.87 21.44
C PRO A 499 17.17 -2.99 22.45
N THR A 500 16.41 -4.03 22.08
CA THR A 500 16.06 -5.16 22.98
C THR A 500 15.88 -6.46 22.21
N THR A 501 16.18 -7.59 22.86
CA THR A 501 15.96 -8.93 22.33
C THR A 501 15.63 -9.93 23.45
N THR A 502 14.91 -11.00 23.13
CA THR A 502 14.59 -12.11 24.04
C THR A 502 15.07 -13.40 23.40
N LEU A 503 15.87 -14.19 24.13
CA LEU A 503 16.30 -15.51 23.67
C LEU A 503 15.25 -16.56 24.01
N PHE A 504 14.77 -17.28 23.00
CA PHE A 504 13.96 -18.49 23.14
C PHE A 504 14.78 -19.71 22.74
N GLY A 505 14.31 -20.91 23.09
CA GLY A 505 14.88 -22.16 22.62
C GLY A 505 13.94 -23.36 22.78
N ILE A 506 14.29 -24.46 22.14
CA ILE A 506 13.54 -25.71 22.16
C ILE A 506 14.27 -26.71 23.07
N ASP A 507 13.57 -27.20 24.11
CA ASP A 507 13.99 -28.41 24.81
C ASP A 507 13.44 -29.63 24.06
N SER A 508 14.31 -30.33 23.32
CA SER A 508 13.91 -31.46 22.48
C SER A 508 13.51 -32.69 23.31
N THR A 509 14.02 -32.80 24.54
CA THR A 509 13.75 -33.95 25.43
C THR A 509 12.44 -33.77 26.20
N LEU A 510 12.09 -32.54 26.56
CA LEU A 510 10.83 -32.23 27.27
C LEU A 510 9.69 -31.80 26.33
N GLY A 511 9.97 -31.50 25.06
CA GLY A 511 8.95 -31.08 24.09
C GLY A 511 8.35 -29.71 24.45
N THR A 512 9.19 -28.78 24.92
CA THR A 512 8.77 -27.46 25.42
C THR A 512 9.56 -26.32 24.81
N LEU A 513 8.85 -25.23 24.49
CA LEU A 513 9.48 -23.94 24.26
C LEU A 513 9.92 -23.35 25.60
N VAL A 514 11.16 -22.88 25.66
CA VAL A 514 11.74 -22.17 26.82
C VAL A 514 12.19 -20.77 26.42
N ARG A 515 12.29 -19.88 27.40
CA ARG A 515 12.94 -18.58 27.32
C ARG A 515 14.19 -18.59 28.19
N ILE A 516 15.31 -18.11 27.65
CA ILE A 516 16.62 -18.11 28.31
C ILE A 516 16.91 -16.69 28.81
N GLY A 517 17.03 -16.51 30.13
CA GLY A 517 16.99 -15.18 30.75
C GLY A 517 15.58 -14.56 30.71
N SER A 518 15.47 -13.26 31.00
CA SER A 518 14.20 -12.52 31.04
C SER A 518 13.72 -12.05 29.65
N LEU A 519 12.45 -11.66 29.55
CA LEU A 519 11.93 -10.91 28.41
C LEU A 519 12.79 -9.64 28.21
N ASN A 520 13.14 -9.31 26.97
CA ASN A 520 14.05 -8.22 26.61
C ASN A 520 15.45 -8.31 27.28
N GLY A 521 15.85 -9.49 27.78
CA GLY A 521 17.16 -9.77 28.37
C GLY A 521 17.42 -9.18 29.75
N SER A 522 16.40 -8.59 30.41
CA SER A 522 16.53 -7.87 31.69
C SER A 522 15.35 -8.16 32.63
N PRO A 523 15.56 -8.35 33.96
CA PRO A 523 16.83 -8.22 34.69
C PRO A 523 17.77 -9.43 34.54
N THR A 524 17.27 -10.62 34.21
CA THR A 524 18.09 -11.84 34.10
C THR A 524 18.66 -11.95 32.68
N SER A 525 19.97 -11.76 32.52
CA SER A 525 20.65 -11.96 31.24
C SER A 525 20.63 -13.45 30.81
N PRO A 526 20.55 -13.78 29.51
CA PRO A 526 20.74 -15.15 29.01
C PRO A 526 22.09 -15.78 29.40
N ASN A 527 23.10 -14.95 29.73
CA ASN A 527 24.40 -15.39 30.22
C ASN A 527 24.34 -16.11 31.60
N THR A 528 23.19 -16.04 32.28
CA THR A 528 22.94 -16.77 33.55
C THR A 528 22.51 -18.22 33.35
N GLY A 529 22.24 -18.65 32.11
CA GLY A 529 21.77 -20.00 31.79
C GLY A 529 20.37 -20.35 32.30
N GLN A 530 19.67 -19.41 32.96
CA GLN A 530 18.36 -19.67 33.56
C GLN A 530 17.28 -19.84 32.48
N LEU A 531 16.69 -21.03 32.43
CA LEU A 531 15.57 -21.37 31.57
C LEU A 531 14.24 -21.16 32.30
N PHE A 532 13.28 -20.58 31.59
CA PHE A 532 11.89 -20.41 32.01
C PHE A 532 10.99 -21.06 30.97
N THR A 533 10.18 -22.03 31.38
CA THR A 533 9.26 -22.76 30.49
C THR A 533 8.14 -21.84 30.01
N VAL A 534 7.92 -21.79 28.69
CA VAL A 534 6.82 -21.03 28.08
C VAL A 534 5.59 -21.92 27.91
N GLY A 535 5.78 -23.16 27.43
CA GLY A 535 4.72 -24.15 27.28
C GLY A 535 5.17 -25.34 26.43
N SER A 536 4.29 -26.33 26.27
CA SER A 536 4.57 -27.49 25.41
C SER A 536 4.41 -27.14 23.95
N LEU A 537 5.29 -27.69 23.11
CA LEU A 537 5.22 -27.62 21.65
C LEU A 537 4.02 -28.41 21.11
N GLY A 538 3.48 -29.39 21.84
CA GLY A 538 2.37 -30.25 21.40
C GLY A 538 2.77 -31.29 20.34
N ALA A 539 4.04 -31.34 19.95
CA ALA A 539 4.63 -32.31 19.03
C ALA A 539 6.05 -32.68 19.49
N THR A 540 6.55 -33.84 19.05
CA THR A 540 7.94 -34.26 19.31
C THR A 540 8.89 -33.56 18.35
N PHE A 541 9.94 -32.95 18.89
CA PHE A 541 11.01 -32.32 18.11
C PHE A 541 12.25 -33.20 18.12
N ALA A 542 12.86 -33.43 16.96
CA ALA A 542 14.12 -34.16 16.86
C ALA A 542 15.25 -33.36 17.54
N PRO A 543 16.32 -34.01 18.05
CA PRO A 543 17.45 -33.28 18.63
C PRO A 543 18.05 -32.25 17.66
N GLY A 544 18.21 -32.59 16.38
CA GLY A 544 18.71 -31.63 15.37
C GLY A 544 17.71 -30.56 14.90
N ALA A 545 16.54 -30.40 15.51
CA ALA A 545 15.53 -29.48 14.99
C ALA A 545 16.02 -28.02 14.92
N GLY A 546 15.81 -27.36 13.79
CA GLY A 546 16.11 -25.94 13.62
C GLY A 546 15.01 -25.04 14.20
N PHE A 547 15.37 -23.83 14.65
CA PHE A 547 14.45 -22.84 15.20
C PHE A 547 14.96 -21.43 14.89
N ASP A 548 14.08 -20.54 14.43
CA ASP A 548 14.40 -19.14 14.09
C ASP A 548 13.20 -18.21 14.42
N ILE A 549 13.48 -16.93 14.70
CA ILE A 549 12.48 -15.88 14.86
C ILE A 549 12.77 -14.75 13.85
N PHE A 550 12.09 -14.80 12.71
CA PHE A 550 12.07 -13.69 11.77
C PHE A 550 11.35 -12.48 12.39
N THR A 551 11.85 -11.26 12.15
CA THR A 551 11.18 -10.02 12.55
C THR A 551 10.93 -9.13 11.32
N ASP A 552 9.67 -8.74 11.08
CA ASP A 552 9.35 -7.79 10.00
C ASP A 552 9.71 -6.33 10.38
N ARG A 553 9.67 -5.41 9.41
CA ARG A 553 9.94 -3.97 9.69
C ARG A 553 8.81 -3.29 10.47
N SER A 554 7.69 -3.96 10.68
CA SER A 554 6.63 -3.57 11.63
C SER A 554 6.90 -4.09 13.06
N LEU A 555 8.10 -4.67 13.31
CA LEU A 555 8.56 -5.24 14.57
C LEU A 555 7.78 -6.48 15.04
N THR A 556 7.04 -7.12 14.14
CA THR A 556 6.31 -8.36 14.41
C THR A 556 7.24 -9.56 14.32
N ASN A 557 7.32 -10.30 15.42
CA ASN A 557 8.14 -11.50 15.54
C ASN A 557 7.34 -12.74 15.11
N THR A 558 7.87 -13.50 14.14
CA THR A 558 7.26 -14.74 13.65
C THR A 558 8.25 -15.89 13.80
N ALA A 559 7.94 -16.83 14.69
CA ALA A 559 8.82 -17.94 15.02
C ALA A 559 8.51 -19.18 14.18
N TYR A 560 9.56 -19.79 13.63
CA TYR A 560 9.50 -21.00 12.81
C TYR A 560 10.40 -22.07 13.38
N ALA A 561 9.99 -23.34 13.29
CA ALA A 561 10.82 -24.48 13.66
C ALA A 561 10.72 -25.57 12.60
N LEU A 562 11.80 -26.34 12.42
CA LEU A 562 11.92 -27.38 11.40
C LEU A 562 12.41 -28.67 12.07
N SER A 563 11.59 -29.73 12.02
CA SER A 563 11.87 -31.01 12.68
C SER A 563 11.58 -32.17 11.73
N GLY A 564 12.58 -33.03 11.49
CA GLY A 564 12.51 -34.02 10.42
C GLY A 564 12.47 -33.31 9.06
N SER A 565 11.39 -33.50 8.31
CA SER A 565 11.08 -32.69 7.12
C SER A 565 9.93 -31.69 7.34
N THR A 566 9.35 -31.60 8.54
CA THR A 566 8.13 -30.81 8.79
C THR A 566 8.44 -29.43 9.34
N LEU A 567 7.92 -28.40 8.67
CA LEU A 567 7.95 -27.01 9.13
C LEU A 567 6.78 -26.75 10.09
N TYR A 568 7.04 -25.95 11.12
CA TYR A 568 6.08 -25.47 12.10
C TYR A 568 6.21 -23.95 12.28
N SER A 569 5.10 -23.30 12.60
CA SER A 569 5.11 -22.00 13.28
C SER A 569 4.99 -22.24 14.79
N ILE A 570 5.68 -21.43 15.59
CA ILE A 570 5.71 -21.57 17.06
C ILE A 570 5.06 -20.35 17.72
N ASN A 571 4.14 -20.57 18.66
CA ASN A 571 3.54 -19.49 19.44
C ASN A 571 4.46 -19.11 20.60
N LEU A 572 5.16 -17.98 20.50
CA LEU A 572 6.10 -17.49 21.53
C LEU A 572 5.46 -17.14 22.90
N THR A 573 4.12 -17.12 23.00
CA THR A 573 3.38 -16.85 24.24
C THR A 573 2.89 -18.13 24.93
N THR A 574 2.57 -19.18 24.18
CA THR A 574 1.99 -20.44 24.71
C THR A 574 2.85 -21.68 24.50
N GLY A 575 3.95 -21.56 23.75
CA GLY A 575 4.82 -22.67 23.35
C GLY A 575 4.29 -23.53 22.20
N ALA A 576 2.99 -23.48 21.88
CA ALA A 576 2.36 -24.42 20.95
C ALA A 576 2.91 -24.31 19.51
N ALA A 577 3.24 -25.46 18.91
CA ALA A 577 3.63 -25.58 17.51
C ALA A 577 2.42 -25.86 16.62
N THR A 578 2.38 -25.26 15.43
CA THR A 578 1.37 -25.52 14.38
C THR A 578 2.08 -25.88 13.09
N SER A 579 1.82 -27.07 12.54
CA SER A 579 2.47 -27.51 11.30
C SER A 579 2.05 -26.66 10.10
N LEU A 580 3.03 -26.33 9.26
CA LEU A 580 2.88 -25.62 7.99
C LEU A 580 3.06 -26.56 6.78
N GLY A 581 3.28 -27.85 7.02
CA GLY A 581 3.54 -28.87 6.00
C GLY A 581 4.99 -29.31 5.91
N ALA A 582 5.27 -30.22 4.97
CA ALA A 582 6.61 -30.75 4.74
C ALA A 582 7.42 -29.88 3.76
N VAL A 583 8.72 -29.76 4.04
CA VAL A 583 9.74 -29.33 3.10
C VAL A 583 10.05 -30.50 2.17
N ASP A 584 10.12 -30.25 0.87
CA ASP A 584 10.47 -31.28 -0.11
C ASP A 584 11.99 -31.52 -0.10
N VAL A 585 12.37 -32.70 0.37
CA VAL A 585 13.76 -33.18 0.48
C VAL A 585 14.10 -34.23 -0.59
N THR A 586 13.24 -34.45 -1.58
CA THR A 586 13.30 -35.65 -2.46
C THR A 586 13.99 -35.42 -3.80
N LYS A 587 14.48 -34.20 -4.08
CA LYS A 587 15.25 -33.91 -5.28
C LYS A 587 16.73 -34.23 -5.05
N PRO A 588 17.31 -35.28 -5.67
CA PRO A 588 18.77 -35.37 -5.73
C PRO A 588 19.27 -34.20 -6.56
N ALA A 589 20.22 -33.44 -6.04
CA ALA A 589 20.90 -32.40 -6.81
C ALA A 589 21.43 -33.02 -8.12
N MET A 590 21.07 -32.45 -9.27
CA MET A 590 21.57 -32.94 -10.55
C MET A 590 23.08 -32.69 -10.62
N MET A 591 23.83 -33.74 -10.28
CA MET A 591 25.28 -33.78 -10.37
C MET A 591 25.65 -33.62 -11.84
N MET A 592 25.98 -32.38 -12.22
CA MET A 592 26.52 -32.04 -13.53
C MET A 592 27.90 -32.70 -13.67
N THR A 593 27.91 -33.98 -14.04
CA THR A 593 29.13 -34.71 -14.34
C THR A 593 29.74 -34.11 -15.60
N SER A 594 30.75 -33.25 -15.42
CA SER A 594 31.56 -32.70 -16.51
C SER A 594 32.29 -33.83 -17.25
N GLY A 595 31.61 -34.40 -18.25
CA GLY A 595 32.15 -35.43 -19.13
C GLY A 595 33.41 -34.92 -19.82
N MET A 596 34.45 -35.75 -19.80
CA MET A 596 35.76 -35.43 -20.36
C MET A 596 35.67 -35.12 -21.86
N MET A 597 35.87 -33.86 -22.24
CA MET A 597 36.18 -33.47 -23.62
C MET A 597 37.69 -33.48 -23.81
N ALA A 598 38.25 -34.66 -24.07
CA ALA A 598 39.56 -34.77 -24.69
C ALA A 598 39.43 -34.51 -26.20
N SER A 599 40.43 -33.85 -26.79
CA SER A 599 40.54 -33.61 -28.24
C SER A 599 40.89 -34.94 -28.98
N GLU A 600 40.69 -35.12 -30.30
CA GLU A 600 41.03 -34.24 -31.43
C GLU A 600 40.27 -34.57 -32.75
N SER A 601 40.27 -33.58 -33.67
CA SER A 601 40.55 -33.73 -35.13
C SER A 601 39.68 -34.60 -36.09
N MET A 602 38.98 -33.90 -36.99
CA MET A 602 38.91 -34.11 -38.46
C MET A 602 38.25 -35.37 -39.10
N ALA A 603 37.04 -35.13 -39.62
CA ALA A 603 36.70 -35.16 -41.06
C ALA A 603 36.30 -36.48 -41.80
N SER A 604 35.25 -36.30 -42.63
CA SER A 604 34.86 -37.06 -43.84
C SER A 604 34.05 -38.37 -43.69
N SER A 605 33.20 -38.58 -44.69
CA SER A 605 32.09 -39.57 -44.78
C SER A 605 31.95 -40.00 -46.26
N PRO A 606 31.02 -40.90 -46.67
CA PRO A 606 30.33 -42.01 -45.99
C PRO A 606 30.30 -43.32 -46.83
N SER A 607 29.88 -44.47 -46.26
CA SER A 607 29.36 -45.60 -47.06
C SER A 607 28.41 -46.57 -46.35
N THR A 608 27.23 -46.75 -46.97
CA THR A 608 26.42 -47.99 -47.11
C THR A 608 26.22 -49.00 -45.96
N MET A 609 24.95 -49.10 -45.53
CA MET A 609 24.15 -50.31 -45.16
C MET A 609 24.52 -51.60 -45.96
N PRO A 610 24.19 -52.85 -45.50
CA PRO A 610 22.85 -53.20 -44.95
C PRO A 610 22.72 -54.35 -43.88
N THR A 611 21.50 -54.47 -43.31
CA THR A 611 20.71 -55.66 -42.88
C THR A 611 21.39 -56.98 -42.45
N SER A 612 20.98 -57.71 -41.39
CA SER A 612 19.74 -57.74 -40.57
C SER A 612 20.02 -58.22 -39.11
N THR A 613 19.21 -58.90 -38.26
CA THR A 613 17.96 -59.72 -38.36
C THR A 613 17.23 -59.85 -36.99
N GLU A 614 16.21 -60.72 -36.92
CA GLU A 614 15.36 -61.23 -35.82
C GLU A 614 16.10 -61.62 -34.51
N SER A 615 15.60 -61.28 -33.29
CA SER A 615 14.54 -61.92 -32.44
C SER A 615 15.07 -63.07 -31.54
N THR A 616 14.57 -63.39 -30.33
CA THR A 616 13.38 -63.01 -29.52
C THR A 616 13.70 -62.88 -28.01
N ASP A 617 12.71 -62.47 -27.20
CA ASP A 617 12.72 -62.26 -25.73
C ASP A 617 12.98 -63.51 -24.86
N SER A 618 13.66 -63.35 -23.70
CA SER A 618 13.30 -64.01 -22.43
C SER A 618 13.88 -63.32 -21.18
N SER A 619 13.12 -62.39 -20.60
CA SER A 619 13.04 -62.05 -19.15
C SER A 619 14.28 -62.15 -18.22
N VAL A 620 14.75 -61.01 -17.72
CA VAL A 620 15.52 -60.90 -16.45
C VAL A 620 14.60 -60.36 -15.35
N THR A 621 14.62 -60.97 -14.16
CA THR A 621 13.86 -60.50 -12.98
C THR A 621 14.76 -59.75 -12.00
N ASP A 622 14.94 -58.44 -12.20
CA ASP A 622 15.57 -57.58 -11.21
C ASP A 622 14.64 -57.34 -10.02
N THR A 623 15.16 -57.50 -8.80
CA THR A 623 14.49 -57.05 -7.58
C THR A 623 14.67 -55.54 -7.41
N PRO A 624 13.61 -54.76 -7.14
CA PRO A 624 13.74 -53.32 -7.00
C PRO A 624 14.64 -52.95 -5.81
N SER A 625 15.64 -52.11 -6.06
CA SER A 625 16.48 -51.52 -5.03
C SER A 625 15.64 -50.78 -3.99
N SER A 626 16.04 -50.86 -2.72
CA SER A 626 15.41 -50.12 -1.63
C SER A 626 15.50 -48.62 -1.89
N SER A 627 14.37 -47.92 -1.81
CA SER A 627 14.35 -46.44 -1.79
C SER A 627 15.29 -45.94 -0.68
N PRO A 628 16.12 -44.91 -0.94
CA PRO A 628 16.91 -44.29 0.12
C PRO A 628 15.98 -43.73 1.21
N ALA A 629 16.46 -43.73 2.46
CA ALA A 629 15.72 -43.09 3.55
C ALA A 629 15.51 -41.59 3.25
N PRO A 630 14.35 -41.01 3.62
CA PRO A 630 14.11 -39.59 3.44
C PRO A 630 15.12 -38.76 4.24
N LEU A 631 15.73 -37.76 3.60
CA LEU A 631 16.72 -36.87 4.22
C LEU A 631 16.11 -36.09 5.40
N THR A 632 16.81 -36.07 6.53
CA THR A 632 16.46 -35.26 7.70
C THR A 632 16.98 -33.84 7.55
N LEU A 633 16.23 -32.86 8.05
CA LEU A 633 16.69 -31.48 8.20
C LEU A 633 17.07 -31.20 9.65
N ILE A 634 18.27 -30.62 9.83
CA ILE A 634 19.01 -30.49 11.09
C ILE A 634 19.39 -29.03 11.41
N GLY A 635 18.66 -28.06 10.87
CA GLY A 635 18.90 -26.63 11.10
C GLY A 635 17.94 -25.77 10.29
N LEU A 636 17.74 -24.52 10.72
CA LEU A 636 16.84 -23.55 10.11
C LEU A 636 17.38 -22.14 10.34
N ALA A 637 17.46 -21.33 9.29
CA ALA A 637 17.79 -19.92 9.37
C ALA A 637 16.83 -19.07 8.51
N ALA A 638 16.34 -17.94 9.01
CA ALA A 638 15.45 -17.03 8.32
C ALA A 638 16.22 -15.81 7.81
N ARG A 639 16.09 -15.51 6.52
CA ARG A 639 16.76 -14.35 5.96
C ARG A 639 15.97 -13.06 6.23
N VAL A 640 16.59 -12.18 7.01
CA VAL A 640 16.23 -10.77 7.28
C VAL A 640 16.34 -9.89 6.03
#